data_AF-A0A6B2G9H0-F1
#
_entry.id   AF-A0A6B2G9H0-F1
#
_cell.length_a   1.000
_cell.length_b   1.000
_cell.length_c   1.000
_cell.angle_alpha   90.00
_cell.angle_beta   90.00
_cell.angle_gamma   90.00
#
_symmetry.space_group_name_H-M   'P 1'
#
loop_
_entity.id
_entity.type
_entity.pdbx_description
1 polymer ?
#
loop_
_entity_poly.entity_id
_entity_poly.type
_entity_poly.pdbx_seq_one_letter_code
_entity_poly.pdbx_strand_id
1 'polypeptide(L)'
;RRNEKIAVHCTVRGARAEELLEKGLKVKEYELPHKCFSKRGSFGFGIQEHIDLGLKYDPNIGIYGMDFCVVLGRAGERVSKRKWCRSRVGPSHTVTQEEALEWFKSKFDGIITGK
;
A
#
# COMPACT_ATOMS: atom_id res chain seq x y z
N ARG A 1 -3.40 11.03 -26.22
CA ARG A 1 -3.39 12.51 -26.38
C ARG A 1 -3.53 13.18 -25.02
N ARG A 2 -3.20 14.48 -24.91
CA ARG A 2 -3.38 15.23 -23.65
C ARG A 2 -4.86 15.20 -23.24
N ASN A 3 -5.13 15.04 -21.94
CA ASN A 3 -6.47 14.95 -21.33
C ASN A 3 -7.31 13.69 -21.68
N GLU A 4 -6.69 12.64 -22.22
CA GLU A 4 -7.35 11.33 -22.31
C GLU A 4 -7.41 10.63 -20.95
N LYS A 5 -8.41 9.76 -20.77
CA LYS A 5 -8.57 8.94 -19.56
C LYS A 5 -7.66 7.73 -19.68
N ILE A 6 -6.52 7.77 -18.98
CA ILE A 6 -5.45 6.77 -19.13
C ILE A 6 -5.53 5.68 -18.07
N ALA A 7 -5.85 6.02 -16.82
CA ALA A 7 -5.77 5.11 -15.69
C ALA A 7 -6.95 5.27 -14.73
N VAL A 8 -7.18 4.24 -13.93
CA VAL A 8 -8.16 4.20 -12.86
C VAL A 8 -7.41 3.98 -11.54
N HIS A 9 -7.86 4.63 -10.47
CA HIS A 9 -7.33 4.41 -9.13
C HIS A 9 -8.47 4.44 -8.12
N CYS A 10 -8.30 3.71 -7.02
CA CYS A 10 -9.22 3.75 -5.89
C CYS A 10 -8.43 3.89 -4.59
N THR A 11 -9.06 4.42 -3.55
CA THR A 11 -8.49 4.46 -2.20
C THR A 11 -9.45 3.73 -1.28
N VAL A 12 -8.98 2.63 -0.70
CA VAL A 12 -9.73 1.83 0.28
C VAL A 12 -9.19 2.12 1.67
N ARG A 13 -10.06 2.11 2.69
CA ARG A 13 -9.70 2.38 4.09
C ARG A 13 -10.45 1.44 5.04
N GLY A 14 -9.95 1.31 6.26
CA GLY A 14 -10.53 0.47 7.31
C GLY A 14 -10.36 -1.02 7.03
N ALA A 15 -11.25 -1.85 7.57
CA ALA A 15 -11.17 -3.31 7.48
C ALA A 15 -11.06 -3.83 6.02
N ARG A 16 -11.78 -3.19 5.08
CA ARG A 16 -11.70 -3.56 3.65
C ARG A 16 -10.30 -3.39 3.05
N ALA A 17 -9.53 -2.42 3.54
CA ALA A 17 -8.15 -2.24 3.08
C ALA A 17 -7.23 -3.34 3.61
N GLU A 18 -7.44 -3.76 4.86
CA GLU A 18 -6.67 -4.86 5.46
C GLU A 18 -6.98 -6.19 4.75
N GLU A 19 -8.25 -6.48 4.46
CA GLU A 19 -8.67 -7.67 3.71
C GLU A 19 -8.05 -7.72 2.30
N LEU A 20 -8.02 -6.59 1.58
CA LEU A 20 -7.41 -6.52 0.25
C LEU A 20 -5.89 -6.66 0.32
N LEU A 21 -5.27 -6.05 1.32
CA LEU A 21 -3.83 -6.13 1.53
C LEU A 21 -3.41 -7.59 1.83
N GLU A 22 -4.15 -8.29 2.69
CA GLU A 22 -3.91 -9.70 3.00
C GLU A 22 -3.94 -10.57 1.74
N LYS A 23 -4.97 -10.40 0.90
CA LYS A 23 -5.07 -11.12 -0.38
C LYS A 23 -3.91 -10.81 -1.32
N GLY A 24 -3.51 -9.54 -1.40
CA GLY A 24 -2.39 -9.12 -2.25
C GLY A 24 -1.03 -9.65 -1.78
N LEU A 25 -0.79 -9.64 -0.48
CA LEU A 25 0.45 -10.16 0.11
C LEU A 25 0.56 -11.68 -0.03
N LYS A 26 -0.56 -12.40 0.05
CA LYS A 26 -0.59 -13.84 -0.18
C LYS A 26 -0.08 -14.23 -1.57
N VAL A 27 -0.40 -13.44 -2.60
CA VAL A 27 0.11 -13.64 -3.98
C VAL A 27 1.63 -13.45 -4.06
N LYS A 28 2.18 -12.62 -3.18
CA LYS A 28 3.63 -12.38 -3.05
C LYS A 28 4.29 -13.23 -1.97
N GLU A 29 3.62 -14.26 -1.49
CA GLU A 29 4.14 -15.17 -0.45
C GLU A 29 4.60 -14.42 0.82
N TYR A 30 3.99 -13.26 1.10
CA TYR A 30 4.37 -12.34 2.19
C TYR A 30 5.84 -11.86 2.12
N GLU A 31 6.46 -11.96 0.94
CA GLU A 31 7.83 -11.52 0.71
C GLU A 31 7.86 -10.17 0.00
N LEU A 32 8.58 -9.19 0.56
CA LEU A 32 8.78 -7.89 -0.07
C LEU A 32 10.25 -7.45 -0.04
N PRO A 33 10.79 -6.96 -1.17
CA PRO A 33 12.12 -6.37 -1.19
C PRO A 33 12.24 -5.12 -0.31
N HIS A 34 13.39 -4.91 0.33
CA HIS A 34 13.65 -3.71 1.15
C HIS A 34 13.43 -2.39 0.38
N LYS A 35 13.76 -2.38 -0.92
CA LYS A 35 13.55 -1.23 -1.84
C LYS A 35 12.09 -0.83 -2.04
N CYS A 36 11.13 -1.70 -1.71
CA CYS A 36 9.70 -1.40 -1.80
C CYS A 36 9.23 -0.45 -0.69
N PHE A 37 10.04 -0.27 0.36
CA PHE A 37 9.73 0.60 1.48
C PHE A 37 10.31 2.00 1.25
N SER A 38 9.45 3.00 1.40
CA SER A 38 9.81 4.41 1.29
C SER A 38 10.38 4.93 2.61
N LYS A 39 11.22 5.96 2.51
CA LYS A 39 11.77 6.69 3.67
C LYS A 39 10.71 7.19 4.65
N ARG A 40 9.49 7.44 4.16
CA ARG A 40 8.35 7.94 4.96
C ARG A 40 7.40 6.84 5.43
N GLY A 41 7.86 5.59 5.48
CA GLY A 41 7.13 4.48 6.06
C GLY A 41 5.93 3.96 5.24
N SER A 42 5.80 4.39 3.98
CA SER A 42 4.85 3.80 3.03
C SER A 42 5.56 2.72 2.22
N PHE A 43 4.82 1.71 1.73
CA PHE A 43 5.39 0.68 0.86
C PHE A 43 4.41 0.32 -0.24
N GLY A 44 4.91 -0.32 -1.29
CA GLY A 44 4.06 -0.74 -2.39
C GLY A 44 4.62 -1.94 -3.13
N PHE A 45 3.71 -2.66 -3.78
CA PHE A 45 4.03 -3.83 -4.58
C PHE A 45 3.02 -3.96 -5.73
N GLY A 46 3.48 -4.51 -6.84
CA GLY A 46 2.66 -4.75 -8.02
C GLY A 46 2.24 -6.21 -8.12
N ILE A 47 1.03 -6.43 -8.62
CA ILE A 47 0.50 -7.73 -9.03
C ILE A 47 0.35 -7.69 -10.55
N GLN A 48 0.88 -8.70 -11.24
CA GLN A 48 0.84 -8.77 -12.70
C GLN A 48 -0.53 -9.18 -13.21
N GLU A 49 -1.22 -10.07 -12.49
CA GLU A 49 -2.53 -10.59 -12.88
C GLU A 49 -3.54 -10.47 -11.75
N HIS A 50 -4.65 -9.77 -12.01
CA HIS A 50 -5.75 -9.66 -11.04
C HIS A 50 -6.45 -10.99 -10.71
N ILE A 51 -6.23 -12.05 -11.52
CA ILE A 51 -6.78 -13.38 -11.29
C ILE A 51 -6.20 -13.99 -10.02
N ASP A 52 -4.93 -13.70 -9.72
CA ASP A 52 -4.23 -14.20 -8.52
C ASP A 52 -4.88 -13.72 -7.22
N LEU A 53 -5.62 -12.60 -7.26
CA LEU A 53 -6.40 -12.10 -6.11
C LEU A 53 -7.68 -12.89 -5.83
N GLY A 54 -7.98 -13.92 -6.63
CA GLY A 54 -9.17 -14.76 -6.51
C GLY A 54 -10.40 -14.22 -7.27
N LEU A 55 -10.19 -13.30 -8.21
CA LEU A 55 -11.25 -12.83 -9.11
C LEU A 55 -11.44 -13.83 -10.25
N LYS A 56 -12.71 -14.13 -10.58
CA LYS A 56 -13.02 -15.00 -11.71
C LYS A 56 -12.59 -14.34 -13.01
N TYR A 57 -12.00 -15.14 -13.90
CA TYR A 57 -11.65 -14.70 -15.24
C TYR A 57 -12.90 -14.44 -16.08
N ASP A 58 -12.96 -13.26 -16.72
CA ASP A 58 -13.95 -12.91 -17.74
C ASP A 58 -13.22 -12.60 -19.06
N PRO A 59 -13.44 -13.38 -20.13
CA PRO A 59 -12.81 -13.15 -21.43
C PRO A 59 -13.05 -11.76 -22.02
N ASN A 60 -14.15 -11.08 -21.66
CA ASN A 60 -14.47 -9.76 -22.20
C ASN A 60 -13.63 -8.63 -21.55
N ILE A 61 -13.16 -8.85 -20.32
CA ILE A 61 -12.40 -7.85 -19.57
C ILE A 61 -10.89 -8.04 -19.81
N GLY A 62 -10.45 -9.30 -19.92
CA GLY A 62 -9.05 -9.65 -20.09
C GLY A 62 -8.24 -9.57 -18.79
N ILE A 63 -6.92 -9.70 -18.89
CA ILE A 63 -5.98 -9.70 -17.75
C ILE A 63 -5.39 -8.31 -17.57
N TYR A 64 -5.58 -7.74 -16.39
CA TYR A 64 -4.91 -6.52 -15.97
C TYR A 64 -4.04 -6.75 -14.74
N GLY A 65 -2.92 -6.05 -14.71
CA GLY A 65 -2.09 -5.88 -13.52
C GLY A 65 -2.54 -4.68 -12.70
N MET A 66 -2.08 -4.62 -11.46
CA MET A 66 -2.40 -3.54 -10.55
C MET A 66 -1.26 -3.27 -9.57
N ASP A 67 -1.16 -2.02 -9.14
CA ASP A 67 -0.19 -1.59 -8.15
C ASP A 67 -0.89 -1.27 -6.83
N PHE A 68 -0.38 -1.86 -5.74
CA PHE A 68 -0.77 -1.53 -4.38
C PHE A 68 0.21 -0.52 -3.80
N CYS A 69 -0.33 0.57 -3.25
CA CYS A 69 0.41 1.54 -2.46
C CYS A 69 -0.23 1.64 -1.08
N VAL A 70 0.50 1.21 -0.06
CA VAL A 70 0.07 1.20 1.33
C VAL A 70 0.73 2.37 2.06
N VAL A 71 -0.10 3.21 2.65
CA VAL A 71 0.33 4.36 3.44
C VAL A 71 0.07 4.06 4.90
N LEU A 72 1.13 3.76 5.64
CA LEU A 72 1.09 3.70 7.10
C LEU A 72 1.04 5.12 7.66
N GLY A 73 0.26 5.31 8.72
CA GLY A 73 0.14 6.61 9.37
C GLY A 73 -0.26 6.46 10.82
N ARG A 74 0.21 7.39 11.65
CA ARG A 74 -0.13 7.43 13.08
C ARG A 74 -1.40 8.24 13.33
N ALA A 75 -2.11 7.89 14.41
CA ALA A 75 -3.22 8.70 14.89
C ALA A 75 -2.70 10.08 15.30
N GLY A 76 -3.09 11.12 14.57
CA GLY A 76 -2.60 12.49 14.77
C GLY A 76 -2.23 13.22 13.48
N GLU A 77 -2.00 12.49 12.39
CA GLU A 77 -1.63 13.08 11.09
C GLU A 77 -2.66 14.06 10.51
N ARG A 78 -3.92 13.97 10.95
CA ARG A 78 -5.02 14.84 10.50
C ARG A 78 -4.69 16.32 10.68
N VAL A 79 -3.84 16.69 11.63
CA VAL A 79 -3.42 18.08 11.88
C VAL A 79 -2.82 18.76 10.64
N SER A 80 -2.15 17.99 9.77
CA SER A 80 -1.59 18.50 8.50
C SER A 80 -2.62 18.65 7.37
N LYS A 81 -3.79 18.00 7.50
CA LYS A 81 -4.81 17.91 6.45
C LYS A 81 -6.08 18.71 6.78
N ARG A 82 -6.34 18.99 8.05
CA ARG A 82 -7.54 19.74 8.49
C ARG A 82 -7.56 21.18 7.96
N LYS A 83 -8.76 21.71 7.74
CA LYS A 83 -8.97 23.10 7.25
C LYS A 83 -8.60 24.14 8.31
N TRP A 84 -9.07 23.95 9.54
CA TRP A 84 -8.85 24.87 10.66
C TRP A 84 -7.56 24.55 11.41
N CYS A 85 -6.77 25.57 11.77
CA CYS A 85 -5.50 25.44 12.50
C CYS A 85 -4.57 24.34 11.94
N ARG A 86 -4.34 24.35 10.63
CA ARG A 86 -3.42 23.41 9.98
C ARG A 86 -1.99 23.67 10.44
N SER A 87 -1.28 22.63 10.87
CA SER A 87 0.15 22.72 11.22
C SER A 87 0.91 21.48 10.72
N ARG A 88 2.25 21.55 10.77
CA ARG A 88 3.11 20.44 10.32
C ARG A 88 3.11 19.31 11.35
N VAL A 89 3.19 18.07 10.87
CA VAL A 89 3.47 16.92 11.72
C VAL A 89 4.97 16.93 12.06
N GLY A 90 5.31 16.80 13.33
CA GLY A 90 6.71 16.78 13.78
C GLY A 90 7.44 15.50 13.37
N PRO A 91 8.77 15.53 13.22
CA PRO A 91 9.56 14.35 12.80
C PRO A 91 9.41 13.14 13.72
N SER A 92 9.24 13.37 15.02
CA SER A 92 9.01 12.30 16.01
C SER A 92 7.68 11.56 15.82
N HIS A 93 6.70 12.17 15.15
CA HIS A 93 5.40 11.58 14.88
C HIS A 93 5.28 11.01 13.46
N THR A 94 6.22 11.30 12.56
CA THR A 94 6.23 10.68 11.24
C THR A 94 6.76 9.26 11.31
N VAL A 95 6.14 8.35 10.54
CA VAL A 95 6.59 6.96 10.44
C VAL A 95 7.89 6.89 9.65
N THR A 96 8.89 6.19 10.18
CA THR A 96 10.16 5.95 9.50
C THR A 96 10.10 4.69 8.64
N GLN A 97 11.08 4.50 7.77
CA GLN A 97 11.20 3.27 6.98
C GLN A 97 11.38 2.03 7.88
N GLU A 98 12.21 2.13 8.92
CA GLU A 98 12.49 1.05 9.86
C GLU A 98 11.24 0.60 10.61
N GLU A 99 10.44 1.56 11.08
CA GLU A 99 9.16 1.28 11.73
C GLU A 99 8.16 0.58 10.80
N ALA A 100 8.16 0.93 9.51
CA ALA A 100 7.30 0.27 8.52
C ALA A 100 7.74 -1.17 8.24
N LEU A 101 9.04 -1.44 8.22
CA LEU A 101 9.59 -2.80 8.09
C LEU A 101 9.22 -3.65 9.30
N GLU A 102 9.39 -3.10 10.51
CA GLU A 102 9.03 -3.79 11.75
C GLU A 102 7.53 -4.04 11.84
N TRP A 103 6.70 -3.07 11.44
CA TRP A 103 5.25 -3.24 11.37
C TRP A 103 4.86 -4.37 10.40
N PHE A 104 5.50 -4.43 9.23
CA PHE A 104 5.24 -5.48 8.24
C PHE A 104 5.58 -6.87 8.77
N LYS A 105 6.74 -7.02 9.45
CA LYS A 105 7.14 -8.27 10.12
C LYS A 105 6.17 -8.66 11.23
N SER A 106 5.77 -7.71 12.08
CA SER A 106 4.92 -8.03 13.24
C SER A 106 3.47 -8.31 12.87
N LYS A 107 2.93 -7.66 11.83
CA LYS A 107 1.50 -7.75 11.49
C LYS A 107 1.18 -8.93 10.57
N PHE A 108 2.08 -9.23 9.63
CA PHE A 108 1.87 -10.21 8.56
C PHE A 108 2.94 -11.31 8.52
N ASP A 109 3.81 -11.38 9.52
CA ASP A 109 4.96 -12.31 9.57
C ASP A 109 5.82 -12.24 8.29
N GLY A 110 5.88 -11.05 7.68
CA GLY A 110 6.42 -10.85 6.35
C GLY A 110 7.94 -10.97 6.27
N ILE A 111 8.41 -11.57 5.18
CA ILE A 111 9.83 -11.77 4.91
C ILE A 111 10.33 -10.58 4.09
N ILE A 112 11.44 -9.98 4.50
CA ILE A 112 12.04 -8.85 3.80
C ILE A 112 13.31 -9.31 3.12
N THR A 113 13.35 -9.18 1.79
CA THR A 113 14.51 -9.60 0.99
C THR A 113 15.35 -8.43 0.50
N GLY A 114 16.67 -8.63 0.48
CA GLY A 114 17.64 -7.60 0.15
C GLY A 114 18.04 -6.70 1.33
N LYS A 115 19.17 -6.00 1.17
CA LYS A 115 19.65 -4.93 2.06
C LYS A 115 19.33 -3.57 1.44
#